data_AF-A0A4R6QT36-F1
#
_entry.id   AF-A0A4R6QT36-F1
#
_cell.length_a   1.000
_cell.length_b   1.000
_cell.length_c   1.000
_cell.angle_alpha   90.00
_cell.angle_beta   90.00
_cell.angle_gamma   90.00
#
_symmetry.space_group_name_H-M   'P 1'
#
loop_
_entity.id
_entity.type
_entity.pdbx_description
1 polymer ?
#
loop_
_entity_poly.entity_id
_entity_poly.type
_entity_poly.pdbx_seq_one_letter_code
_entity_poly.pdbx_strand_id
1 'polypeptide(L)'
;MASALTITPMATQQLPVINVQALSDPRAGAEALGAVAQQIALACRAHGFFYAVGHAVPQPLIDELERLSRQFFALDETTKLQWRMALGGRAWRAISRPAAS
;
A
#
# COMPACT_ATOMS: atom_id res chain seq x y z
N MET A 1 -28.84 33.31 -19.73
CA MET A 1 -29.31 32.20 -18.87
C MET A 1 -28.18 31.20 -18.73
N ALA A 2 -27.64 31.00 -17.54
CA ALA A 2 -26.50 30.12 -17.29
C ALA A 2 -26.97 28.66 -17.29
N SER A 3 -26.48 27.88 -18.26
CA SER A 3 -26.71 26.44 -18.31
C SER A 3 -25.90 25.79 -17.19
N ALA A 4 -26.58 25.27 -16.17
CA ALA A 4 -25.93 24.52 -15.10
C ALA A 4 -25.40 23.20 -15.68
N LEU A 5 -24.09 22.97 -15.56
CA LEU A 5 -23.47 21.68 -15.82
C LEU A 5 -23.93 20.71 -14.72
N THR A 6 -24.87 19.83 -15.04
CA THR A 6 -25.22 18.71 -14.17
C THR A 6 -24.03 17.75 -14.14
N ILE A 7 -23.30 17.70 -13.02
CA ILE A 7 -22.28 16.68 -12.78
C ILE A 7 -23.04 15.38 -12.49
N THR A 8 -23.11 14.47 -13.46
CA THR A 8 -23.56 13.10 -13.22
C THR A 8 -22.53 12.44 -12.29
N PRO A 9 -22.91 11.99 -11.08
CA PRO A 9 -22.00 11.22 -10.25
C PRO A 9 -21.68 9.91 -10.98
N MET A 10 -20.42 9.73 -11.37
CA MET A 10 -19.95 8.41 -11.81
C MET A 10 -20.14 7.43 -10.65
N ALA A 11 -20.58 6.21 -10.95
CA ALA A 11 -20.64 5.14 -9.96
C ALA A 11 -19.29 5.07 -9.24
N THR A 12 -19.30 5.09 -7.91
CA THR A 12 -18.09 4.90 -7.11
C THR A 12 -17.55 3.52 -7.41
N GLN A 13 -16.58 3.45 -8.31
CA GLN A 13 -15.95 2.21 -8.71
C GLN A 13 -15.09 1.75 -7.53
N GLN A 14 -15.70 0.95 -6.66
CA GLN A 14 -15.05 0.46 -5.45
C GLN A 14 -13.88 -0.45 -5.86
N LEU A 15 -12.74 -0.23 -5.21
CA LEU A 15 -11.56 -1.05 -5.45
C LEU A 15 -11.81 -2.50 -4.98
N PRO A 16 -11.40 -3.51 -5.76
CA PRO A 16 -11.56 -4.89 -5.35
C PRO A 16 -10.87 -5.17 -4.02
N VAL A 17 -11.58 -5.88 -3.13
CA VAL A 17 -11.00 -6.48 -1.93
C VAL A 17 -10.89 -7.97 -2.16
N ILE A 18 -9.68 -8.50 -2.17
CA ILE A 18 -9.40 -9.91 -2.49
C ILE A 18 -8.89 -10.62 -1.23
N ASN A 19 -9.53 -11.74 -0.87
CA ASN A 19 -9.01 -12.62 0.17
C ASN A 19 -7.91 -13.51 -0.41
N VAL A 20 -6.68 -13.33 0.06
CA VAL A 20 -5.48 -14.02 -0.42
C VAL A 20 -5.02 -15.14 0.52
N GLN A 21 -5.84 -15.54 1.51
CA GLN A 21 -5.47 -16.56 2.50
C GLN A 21 -4.95 -17.85 1.87
N ALA A 22 -5.57 -18.29 0.75
CA ALA A 22 -5.15 -19.48 0.04
C ALA A 22 -3.68 -19.44 -0.42
N LEU A 23 -3.10 -18.26 -0.66
CA LEU A 23 -1.69 -18.12 -1.05
C LEU A 23 -0.71 -18.41 0.10
N SER A 24 -1.20 -18.35 1.34
CA SER A 24 -0.40 -18.55 2.55
C SER A 24 -0.75 -19.83 3.32
N ASP A 25 -1.88 -20.49 3.01
CA ASP A 25 -2.30 -21.75 3.66
C ASP A 25 -1.64 -22.95 2.97
N PRO A 26 -0.75 -23.70 3.64
CA PRO A 26 -0.10 -24.89 3.06
C PRO A 26 -1.07 -26.01 2.67
N ARG A 27 -2.32 -25.96 3.13
CA ARG A 27 -3.37 -26.94 2.85
C ARG A 27 -4.26 -26.52 1.66
N ALA A 28 -4.04 -25.33 1.08
CA ALA A 28 -4.83 -24.87 -0.04
C ALA A 28 -4.62 -25.76 -1.28
N GLY A 29 -5.73 -26.24 -1.85
CA GLY A 29 -5.72 -26.99 -3.09
C GLY A 29 -5.54 -26.09 -4.34
N ALA A 30 -5.21 -26.71 -5.47
CA ALA A 30 -4.99 -26.02 -6.74
C ALA A 30 -6.19 -25.17 -7.19
N GLU A 31 -7.42 -25.59 -6.89
CA GLU A 31 -8.65 -24.85 -7.20
C GLU A 31 -8.71 -23.51 -6.46
N ALA A 32 -8.48 -23.50 -5.14
CA ALA A 32 -8.50 -22.29 -4.32
C ALA A 32 -7.39 -21.32 -4.74
N LEU A 33 -6.20 -21.83 -5.04
CA LEU A 33 -5.09 -21.05 -5.59
C LEU A 33 -5.45 -20.42 -6.95
N GLY A 34 -6.07 -21.21 -7.84
CA GLY A 34 -6.52 -20.77 -9.15
C GLY A 34 -7.57 -19.66 -9.07
N ALA A 35 -8.53 -19.78 -8.15
CA ALA A 35 -9.56 -18.76 -7.92
C ALA A 35 -8.97 -17.41 -7.49
N VAL A 36 -8.06 -17.42 -6.49
CA VAL A 36 -7.39 -16.19 -6.03
C VAL A 36 -6.52 -15.58 -7.15
N ALA A 37 -5.79 -16.39 -7.90
CA ALA A 37 -4.98 -15.93 -9.02
C ALA A 37 -5.83 -15.25 -10.12
N GLN A 38 -7.00 -15.81 -10.43
CA GLN A 38 -7.94 -15.21 -11.38
C GLN A 38 -8.48 -13.86 -10.89
N GLN A 39 -8.85 -13.76 -9.61
CA GLN A 39 -9.31 -12.50 -9.01
C GLN A 39 -8.23 -11.41 -9.07
N ILE A 40 -6.99 -11.74 -8.71
CA ILE A 40 -5.85 -10.82 -8.81
C ILE A 40 -5.65 -10.38 -10.26
N ALA A 41 -5.67 -11.32 -11.21
CA ALA A 41 -5.48 -11.02 -12.62
C ALA A 41 -6.57 -10.09 -13.17
N LEU A 42 -7.83 -10.27 -12.76
CA LEU A 42 -8.94 -9.38 -13.13
C LEU A 42 -8.78 -7.99 -12.52
N ALA A 43 -8.46 -7.91 -11.22
CA ALA A 43 -8.29 -6.63 -10.54
C ALA A 43 -7.12 -5.81 -11.12
N CYS A 44 -5.99 -6.46 -11.41
CA CYS A 44 -4.85 -5.81 -12.03
C CYS A 44 -5.16 -5.29 -13.44
N ARG A 45 -5.95 -6.03 -14.24
CA ARG A 45 -6.36 -5.57 -15.58
C ARG A 45 -7.39 -4.43 -15.55
N ALA A 46 -8.30 -4.45 -14.59
CA ALA A 46 -9.38 -3.48 -14.50
C ALA A 46 -8.98 -2.17 -13.78
N HIS A 47 -8.17 -2.27 -12.72
CA HIS A 47 -7.86 -1.15 -11.83
C HIS A 47 -6.36 -0.90 -11.64
N GLY A 48 -5.51 -1.88 -11.93
CA GLY A 48 -4.06 -1.83 -11.68
C GLY A 48 -3.65 -2.12 -10.24
N PHE A 49 -4.60 -2.15 -9.29
CA PHE A 49 -4.37 -2.46 -7.87
C PHE A 49 -5.64 -2.95 -7.16
N PHE A 50 -5.49 -3.47 -5.95
CA PHE A 50 -6.56 -4.02 -5.11
C PHE A 50 -6.17 -3.98 -3.64
N TYR A 51 -7.16 -4.13 -2.74
CA TYR A 51 -6.92 -4.38 -1.31
C TYR A 51 -6.83 -5.88 -1.04
N ALA A 52 -5.80 -6.31 -0.32
CA ALA A 52 -5.65 -7.70 0.10
C ALA A 52 -6.11 -7.89 1.54
N VAL A 53 -6.85 -8.96 1.80
CA VAL A 53 -7.18 -9.45 3.16
C VAL A 53 -6.74 -10.90 3.31
N GLY A 54 -6.50 -11.38 4.53
CA GLY A 54 -6.03 -12.75 4.75
C GLY A 54 -4.57 -12.99 4.32
N HIS A 55 -3.74 -11.94 4.23
CA HIS A 55 -2.33 -12.01 3.82
C HIS A 55 -1.36 -12.56 4.89
N ALA A 56 -1.87 -13.11 5.99
CA ALA A 56 -1.09 -13.67 7.10
C ALA A 56 -0.09 -12.71 7.80
N VAL A 57 -0.20 -11.39 7.58
CA VAL A 57 0.59 -10.40 8.33
C VAL A 57 -0.15 -10.10 9.63
N PRO A 58 0.45 -10.34 10.80
CA PRO A 58 -0.21 -10.10 12.08
C PRO A 58 -0.54 -8.62 12.29
N GLN A 59 -1.74 -8.31 12.77
CA GLN A 59 -2.12 -6.93 13.12
C GLN A 59 -1.14 -6.24 14.08
N PRO A 60 -0.60 -6.91 15.13
CA PRO A 60 0.37 -6.28 16.02
C PRO A 60 1.65 -5.81 15.32
N LEU A 61 2.06 -6.46 14.23
CA LEU A 61 3.22 -6.03 13.45
C LEU A 61 2.92 -4.74 12.67
N ILE A 62 1.71 -4.62 12.13
CA ILE A 62 1.25 -3.42 11.42
C ILE A 62 1.17 -2.25 12.41
N ASP A 63 0.57 -2.46 13.57
CA ASP A 63 0.42 -1.44 14.61
C ASP A 63 1.80 -0.96 15.12
N GLU A 64 2.73 -1.88 15.33
CA GLU A 64 4.09 -1.55 15.75
C GLU A 64 4.86 -0.78 14.68
N LEU A 65 4.73 -1.18 13.41
CA LEU A 65 5.31 -0.45 12.27
C LEU A 65 4.77 0.98 12.20
N GLU A 66 3.45 1.16 12.35
CA GLU A 66 2.83 2.49 12.35
C GLU A 66 3.34 3.34 13.51
N ARG A 67 3.39 2.77 14.72
CA ARG A 67 3.90 3.44 15.92
C ARG A 67 5.34 3.90 15.75
N LEU A 68 6.23 3.02 15.28
CA LEU A 68 7.64 3.33 15.04
C LEU A 68 7.81 4.35 13.92
N SER A 69 7.03 4.25 12.84
CA SER A 69 7.03 5.24 11.75
C SER A 69 6.68 6.64 12.28
N ARG A 70 5.59 6.76 13.06
CA ARG A 70 5.20 8.04 13.68
C ARG A 70 6.28 8.58 14.60
N GLN A 71 6.92 7.73 15.41
CA GLN A 71 8.03 8.14 16.28
C GLN A 71 9.22 8.66 15.47
N PHE A 72 9.64 7.92 14.45
CA PHE A 72 10.74 8.33 13.58
C PHE A 72 10.46 9.66 12.88
N PHE A 73 9.27 9.83 12.32
CA PHE A 73 8.88 11.08 11.67
C PHE A 73 8.60 12.24 12.64
N ALA A 74 8.52 11.99 13.96
CA ALA A 74 8.45 13.04 14.98
C ALA A 74 9.83 13.50 15.49
N LEU A 75 10.92 12.78 15.19
CA LEU A 75 12.28 13.19 15.56
C LEU A 75 12.65 14.53 14.93
N ASP A 76 13.56 15.27 15.58
CA ASP A 76 14.10 16.51 15.03
C ASP A 76 14.93 16.26 13.75
N GLU A 77 15.09 17.31 12.94
CA GLU A 77 15.79 17.20 11.67
C GLU A 77 17.25 16.74 11.84
N THR A 78 17.95 17.20 12.87
CA THR A 78 19.36 16.83 13.13
C THR A 78 19.49 15.33 13.38
N THR A 79 18.58 14.77 14.18
CA THR A 79 18.51 13.33 14.44
C THR A 79 18.16 12.55 13.18
N LYS A 80 17.11 12.95 12.43
CA LYS A 80 16.73 12.29 11.18
C LYS A 80 17.84 12.27 10.12
N LEU A 81 18.65 13.32 10.07
CA LEU A 81 19.77 13.46 9.13
C LEU A 81 20.94 12.52 9.44
N GLN A 82 20.96 11.79 10.56
CA GLN A 82 21.92 10.72 10.82
C GLN A 82 21.76 9.53 9.86
N TRP A 83 20.57 9.37 9.25
CA TRP A 83 20.28 8.32 8.27
C TRP A 83 20.13 8.85 6.85
N ARG A 84 20.72 10.01 6.53
CA ARG A 84 20.59 10.68 5.22
C ARG A 84 21.03 9.82 4.04
N MET A 85 20.48 10.12 2.87
CA MET A 85 20.76 9.40 1.61
C MET A 85 22.25 9.22 1.29
N ALA A 86 23.08 10.22 1.62
CA ALA A 86 24.53 10.17 1.38
C ALA A 86 25.26 9.05 2.15
N LEU A 87 24.65 8.49 3.20
CA LEU A 87 25.23 7.42 4.01
C LEU A 87 24.73 6.02 3.58
N GLY A 88 23.77 5.97 2.65
CA GLY A 88 23.20 4.72 2.15
C GLY A 88 23.76 4.32 0.78
N GLY A 89 23.74 3.01 0.48
CA GLY A 89 24.11 2.50 -0.84
C GLY A 89 23.14 2.95 -1.95
N ARG A 90 23.39 2.53 -3.20
CA ARG A 90 22.68 3.00 -4.41
C ARG A 90 21.14 2.94 -4.38
N ALA A 91 20.53 2.13 -3.52
CA ALA A 91 19.09 1.96 -3.40
C ALA A 91 18.48 2.59 -2.14
N TRP A 92 19.28 3.23 -1.29
CA TRP A 92 18.81 3.79 -0.04
C TRP A 92 17.98 5.06 -0.28
N ARG A 93 16.71 5.01 0.13
CA ARG A 93 15.84 6.18 0.16
C ARG A 93 15.72 6.63 1.60
N ALA A 94 16.32 7.77 1.90
CA ALA A 94 16.28 8.39 3.21
C ALA A 94 15.74 9.80 3.12
N ILE A 95 15.52 10.40 4.29
CA ILE A 95 15.20 11.80 4.40
C ILE A 95 16.29 12.62 3.69
N SER A 96 15.86 13.47 2.75
CA SER A 96 16.68 14.51 2.15
C SER A 96 16.15 15.85 2.62
N ARG A 97 17.05 16.82 2.81
CA ARG A 97 16.66 18.20 3.07
C ARG A 97 15.89 18.70 1.83
N PRO A 98 14.73 19.37 1.99
CA PRO A 98 14.12 20.06 0.86
C PRO A 98 15.14 21.05 0.27
N ALA A 99 15.19 21.15 -1.06
CA ALA A 99 16.09 22.10 -1.72
C ALA A 99 15.79 23.50 -1.19
N ALA A 100 16.83 24.22 -0.73
CA ALA A 100 16.67 25.63 -0.38
C ALA A 100 16.38 26.41 -1.66
N SER A 101 15.28 27.16 -1.66
CA SER A 101 14.94 28.19 -2.64
C SER A 101 15.89 29.38 -2.51
#